data_AF-X1H7Z8-F1
#
_entry.id   AF-X1H7Z8-F1
#
_cell.length_a   1.000
_cell.length_b   1.000
_cell.length_c   1.000
_cell.angle_alpha   90.00
_cell.angle_beta   90.00
_cell.angle_gamma   90.00
#
_symmetry.space_group_name_H-M   'P 1'
#
loop_
_entity.id
_entity.type
_entity.pdbx_description
1 polymer ?
#
loop_
_entity_poly.entity_id
_entity_poly.type
_entity_poly.pdbx_seq_one_letter_code
_entity_poly.pdbx_strand_id
1 'polypeptide(L)'
;MDADERRFFPNSGTRKQDFKYKELTEKIIKIFDRVYNKLGYGFLEKIYENAMMIEFKEEGISAVSQSPIKVFYEGEIIGEYYADILIERIGNSVTY
;
A
#
# COMPACT_ATOMS: atom_id res chain seq x y z
N MET A 1 -26.02 -2.57 -8.63
CA MET A 1 -25.28 -1.30 -8.60
C MET A 1 -25.59 -0.69 -7.25
N ASP A 2 -24.86 -1.12 -6.23
CA ASP A 2 -25.20 -0.85 -4.84
C ASP A 2 -24.46 0.38 -4.30
N ALA A 3 -25.13 1.10 -3.41
CA ALA A 3 -24.83 2.47 -3.00
C ALA A 3 -23.62 2.62 -2.05
N ASP A 4 -22.73 1.62 -1.95
CA ASP A 4 -21.69 1.56 -0.92
C ASP A 4 -20.32 2.16 -1.36
N GLU A 5 -20.11 2.40 -2.66
CA GLU A 5 -18.87 3.03 -3.17
C GLU A 5 -18.71 4.51 -2.78
N ARG A 6 -19.73 5.16 -2.21
CA ARG A 6 -19.70 6.60 -1.84
C ARG A 6 -19.12 6.90 -0.46
N ARG A 7 -18.65 5.90 0.30
CA ARG A 7 -18.16 6.12 1.68
C ARG A 7 -16.68 6.45 1.81
N PHE A 8 -15.86 6.25 0.77
CA PHE A 8 -14.41 6.50 0.88
C PHE A 8 -13.98 7.93 0.58
N PHE A 9 -14.89 8.78 0.06
CA PHE A 9 -14.58 10.17 -0.28
C PHE A 9 -15.64 11.13 0.28
N PRO A 10 -15.47 11.66 1.50
CA PRO A 10 -16.31 12.76 1.97
C PRO A 10 -16.04 14.02 1.15
N ASN A 11 -17.09 14.54 0.49
CA ASN A 11 -17.09 15.90 -0.05
C ASN A 11 -16.94 16.90 1.10
N SER A 12 -15.78 17.57 1.18
CA SER A 12 -15.58 18.75 2.03
C SER A 12 -14.64 19.74 1.34
N GLY A 13 -14.94 21.04 1.48
CA GLY A 13 -14.35 22.15 0.74
C GLY A 13 -12.83 22.11 0.63
N THR A 14 -12.35 22.24 -0.59
CA THR A 14 -10.98 21.98 -1.05
C THR A 14 -9.96 22.95 -0.48
N ARG A 15 -9.31 22.58 0.63
CA ARG A 15 -7.85 22.75 0.69
C ARG A 15 -7.27 21.69 -0.26
N LYS A 16 -6.68 22.09 -1.38
CA LYS A 16 -5.82 21.19 -2.17
C LYS A 16 -4.68 20.75 -1.26
N GLN A 17 -4.84 19.60 -0.62
CA GLN A 17 -3.77 18.95 0.11
C GLN A 17 -2.96 18.16 -0.93
N ASP A 18 -1.80 18.68 -1.26
CA ASP A 18 -0.87 18.01 -2.17
C ASP A 18 -0.23 16.83 -1.43
N PHE A 19 -0.85 15.66 -1.57
CA PHE A 19 -0.30 14.42 -1.04
C PHE A 19 0.97 14.06 -1.81
N LYS A 20 2.11 13.97 -1.10
CA LYS A 20 3.44 13.70 -1.66
C LYS A 20 3.49 12.50 -2.62
N TYR A 21 2.65 11.49 -2.40
CA TYR A 21 2.62 10.25 -3.17
C TYR A 21 1.28 9.99 -3.86
N LYS A 22 0.50 11.04 -4.14
CA LYS A 22 -0.86 10.92 -4.68
C LYS A 22 -0.98 9.93 -5.84
N GLU A 23 -0.15 10.07 -6.86
CA GLU A 23 -0.20 9.22 -8.06
C GLU A 23 0.12 7.75 -7.75
N LEU A 24 1.15 7.50 -6.92
CA LEU A 24 1.50 6.15 -6.50
C LEU A 24 0.38 5.52 -5.64
N THR A 25 -0.17 6.29 -4.70
CA THR A 25 -1.29 5.86 -3.86
C THR A 25 -2.51 5.51 -4.72
N GLU A 26 -2.87 6.35 -5.70
CA GLU A 26 -3.96 6.06 -6.64
C GLU A 26 -3.70 4.80 -7.46
N LYS A 27 -2.45 4.55 -7.88
CA LYS A 27 -2.07 3.31 -8.58
C LYS A 27 -2.22 2.08 -7.69
N ILE A 28 -1.75 2.15 -6.44
CA ILE A 28 -1.87 1.05 -5.47
C ILE A 28 -3.34 0.73 -5.17
N ILE A 29 -4.18 1.74 -4.97
CA ILE A 29 -5.63 1.55 -4.74
C ILE A 29 -6.26 0.82 -5.92
N LYS A 30 -5.98 1.24 -7.16
CA LYS A 30 -6.50 0.55 -8.36
C LYS A 30 -6.06 -0.90 -8.46
N ILE A 31 -4.83 -1.21 -8.05
CA ILE A 31 -4.33 -2.59 -8.00
C ILE A 31 -5.10 -3.39 -6.94
N PHE A 32 -5.29 -2.83 -5.75
CA PHE A 32 -6.09 -3.47 -4.70
C PHE A 32 -7.52 -3.74 -5.17
N ASP A 33 -8.19 -2.75 -5.77
CA ASP A 33 -9.55 -2.91 -6.29
C ASP A 33 -9.62 -4.04 -7.33
N ARG A 34 -8.62 -4.14 -8.20
CA ARG A 34 -8.53 -5.23 -9.19
C ARG A 34 -8.38 -6.59 -8.53
N VAL A 35 -7.51 -6.71 -7.53
CA VAL A 35 -7.30 -7.95 -6.77
C VAL A 35 -8.58 -8.33 -6.03
N TYR A 36 -9.19 -7.40 -5.31
CA TYR A 36 -10.40 -7.62 -4.54
C TYR A 36 -11.57 -8.05 -5.44
N ASN A 37 -11.76 -7.38 -6.59
CA ASN A 37 -12.80 -7.73 -7.55
C ASN A 37 -12.58 -9.10 -8.20
N LYS A 38 -11.32 -9.54 -8.36
CA LYS A 38 -10.99 -10.87 -8.91
C LYS A 38 -11.16 -11.99 -7.87
N LEU A 39 -10.71 -11.78 -6.64
CA LEU A 39 -10.72 -12.80 -5.59
C LEU A 39 -12.07 -12.88 -4.85
N GLY A 40 -12.79 -11.76 -4.76
CA GLY A 40 -13.93 -11.62 -3.87
C GLY A 40 -13.52 -11.57 -2.40
N TYR A 41 -14.51 -11.60 -1.51
CA TYR A 41 -14.30 -11.62 -0.06
C TYR A 41 -14.18 -13.06 0.47
N GLY A 42 -13.58 -13.24 1.66
CA GLY A 42 -13.54 -14.54 2.36
C GLY A 42 -12.16 -15.19 2.48
N PHE A 43 -11.13 -14.63 1.85
CA PHE A 43 -9.74 -15.06 2.06
C PHE A 43 -9.05 -14.32 3.21
N LEU A 44 -7.96 -14.91 3.71
CA LEU A 44 -7.07 -14.26 4.67
C LEU A 44 -6.28 -13.12 4.01
N GLU A 45 -5.88 -12.14 4.81
CA GLU A 45 -5.07 -10.97 4.38
C GLU A 45 -3.84 -11.39 3.57
N LYS A 46 -3.16 -12.48 3.98
CA LYS A 46 -1.99 -13.02 3.28
C LYS A 46 -2.25 -13.38 1.82
N ILE A 47 -3.47 -13.79 1.48
CA ILE A 47 -3.85 -14.13 0.11
C ILE A 47 -3.97 -12.87 -0.75
N TYR A 48 -4.55 -11.80 -0.21
CA TYR A 48 -4.59 -10.50 -0.90
C TYR A 48 -3.19 -9.91 -1.05
N GLU A 49 -2.36 -10.00 -0.01
CA GLU A 49 -0.96 -9.58 -0.06
C GLU A 49 -0.23 -10.28 -1.23
N ASN A 50 -0.31 -11.61 -1.30
CA ASN A 50 0.32 -12.40 -2.37
C ASN A 50 -0.18 -11.99 -3.76
N ALA A 51 -1.49 -11.76 -3.92
CA ALA A 51 -2.06 -11.35 -5.20
C ALA A 51 -1.64 -9.94 -5.60
N MET A 52 -1.55 -9.01 -4.63
CA MET A 52 -1.03 -7.67 -4.88
C MET A 52 0.44 -7.69 -5.31
N MET A 53 1.27 -8.55 -4.70
CA MET A 53 2.68 -8.69 -5.11
C MET A 53 2.82 -9.14 -6.58
N ILE A 54 1.89 -9.96 -7.09
CA ILE A 54 1.84 -10.35 -8.51
C ILE A 54 1.52 -9.13 -9.37
N GLU A 55 0.45 -8.39 -9.06
CA GLU A 55 0.06 -7.21 -9.84
C GLU A 55 1.12 -6.10 -9.79
N PHE A 56 1.81 -5.90 -8.66
CA PHE A 56 2.93 -4.96 -8.56
C PHE A 56 4.07 -5.32 -9.50
N LYS A 57 4.41 -6.60 -9.61
CA LYS A 57 5.42 -7.09 -10.55
C LYS A 57 5.01 -6.84 -12.00
N GLU A 58 3.75 -7.11 -12.35
CA GLU A 58 3.22 -6.86 -13.70
C GLU A 58 3.20 -5.36 -14.05
N GLU A 59 2.91 -4.51 -13.07
CA GLU A 59 2.84 -3.05 -13.21
C GLU A 59 4.22 -2.36 -13.06
N GLY A 60 5.30 -3.13 -12.91
CA GLY A 60 6.68 -2.63 -12.79
C GLY A 60 6.95 -1.86 -11.50
N ILE A 61 6.21 -2.12 -10.43
CA ILE A 61 6.36 -1.46 -9.12
C ILE A 61 7.28 -2.32 -8.25
N SER A 62 8.40 -1.75 -7.79
CA SER A 62 9.30 -2.41 -6.84
C SER A 62 8.63 -2.49 -5.48
N ALA A 63 8.31 -3.69 -5.03
CA ALA A 63 7.71 -3.94 -3.73
C ALA A 63 8.30 -5.21 -3.12
N VAL A 64 8.38 -5.25 -1.80
CA VAL A 64 8.76 -6.42 -1.01
C VAL A 64 7.69 -6.68 0.05
N SER A 65 7.37 -7.94 0.28
CA SER A 65 6.42 -8.32 1.32
C SER A 65 7.12 -8.66 2.63
N GLN A 66 6.40 -8.48 3.74
CA GLN A 66 6.82 -8.84 5.10
C GLN A 66 8.22 -8.29 5.43
N SER A 67 8.45 -7.02 5.10
CA SER A 67 9.75 -6.39 5.26
C SER A 67 9.96 -5.96 6.71
N PRO A 68 11.07 -6.36 7.35
CA PRO A 68 11.41 -5.87 8.68
C PRO A 68 11.82 -4.38 8.59
N ILE A 69 11.27 -3.59 9.50
CA ILE A 69 11.59 -2.20 9.71
C ILE A 69 12.13 -2.09 11.13
N LYS A 70 13.38 -1.65 11.25
CA LYS A 70 14.01 -1.44 12.55
C LYS A 70 13.32 -0.29 13.29
N VAL A 71 12.98 -0.53 14.55
CA VAL A 71 12.41 0.48 15.43
C VAL A 71 13.49 0.97 16.37
N PHE A 72 13.71 2.29 16.36
CA PHE A 72 14.73 2.94 17.18
C PHE A 72 14.09 3.73 18.33
N TYR A 73 14.73 3.70 19.49
CA TYR A 73 14.43 4.55 20.64
C TYR A 73 15.75 5.08 21.21
N GLU A 74 15.88 6.41 21.29
CA GLU A 74 17.13 7.07 21.73
C GLU A 74 18.40 6.63 20.99
N GLY A 75 18.27 6.26 19.71
CA GLY A 75 19.38 5.78 18.89
C GLY A 75 19.67 4.27 19.01
N GLU A 76 19.01 3.58 19.93
CA GLU A 76 19.13 2.13 20.13
C GLU A 76 18.01 1.38 19.39
N ILE A 77 18.32 0.21 18.83
CA ILE A 77 17.31 -0.65 18.20
C ILE A 77 16.53 -1.37 19.31
N ILE A 78 15.22 -1.14 19.38
CA ILE A 78 14.33 -1.77 20.37
C ILE A 78 13.52 -2.93 19.82
N GLY A 79 13.58 -3.17 18.51
CA GLY A 79 12.91 -4.28 17.86
C GLY A 79 12.71 -4.10 16.37
N GLU A 80 11.95 -5.02 15.79
CA GLU A 80 11.58 -5.02 14.38
C GLU A 80 10.06 -5.02 14.25
N TYR A 81 9.54 -4.15 13.39
CA TYR A 81 8.17 -4.16 12.92
C TYR A 81 8.13 -4.75 11.51
N TYR A 82 7.22 -5.67 11.23
CA TYR A 82 7.09 -6.29 9.92
C TYR A 82 5.95 -5.60 9.17
N ALA A 83 6.29 -4.90 8.08
CA ALA A 83 5.30 -4.30 7.20
C ALA A 83 4.83 -5.32 6.17
N ASP A 84 3.51 -5.42 5.94
CA ASP A 84 2.94 -6.39 4.99
C ASP A 84 3.50 -6.22 3.59
N ILE A 85 3.53 -4.99 3.10
CA ILE A 85 4.12 -4.62 1.82
C ILE A 85 4.87 -3.29 1.97
N LEU A 86 6.15 -3.30 1.61
CA LEU A 86 6.99 -2.11 1.49
C LEU A 86 7.25 -1.83 0.01
N ILE A 87 6.81 -0.66 -0.46
CA ILE A 87 7.03 -0.20 -1.83
C ILE A 87 8.30 0.66 -1.86
N GLU A 88 9.28 0.23 -2.65
CA GLU A 88 10.51 0.99 -2.84
C GLU A 88 10.28 2.13 -3.83
N ARG A 89 10.80 3.32 -3.49
CA ARG A 89 10.74 4.46 -4.40
C ARG A 89 11.59 4.19 -5.63
N ILE A 90 11.02 4.39 -6.82
CA ILE A 90 11.80 4.53 -8.06
C ILE A 90 12.61 5.84 -7.92
N GLY A 91 13.90 5.72 -7.63
CA GLY A 91 14.86 6.85 -7.57
C GLY A 91 15.12 7.42 -6.17
N ASN A 92 15.90 6.68 -5.37
CA ASN A 92 16.93 7.11 -4.41
C ASN A 92 17.01 6.08 -3.28
N SER A 93 18.20 5.52 -3.07
CA SER A 93 18.53 4.71 -1.90
C SER A 93 18.24 5.51 -0.64
N VAL A 94 17.17 5.15 0.07
CA VAL A 94 16.90 5.68 1.40
C VAL A 94 17.46 4.67 2.39
N THR A 95 18.59 5.03 3.00
CA THR A 95 19.08 4.38 4.21
C THR A 95 18.28 4.93 5.39
N TYR A 96 17.61 4.06 6.14
CA TYR A 96 16.85 4.40 7.36
C TYR A 96 17.78 4.43 8.57
#